data_AF-A0A0D5YSJ2-F1
#
_entry.id   AF-A0A0D5YSJ2-F1
#
_cell.length_a   1.000
_cell.length_b   1.000
_cell.length_c   1.000
_cell.angle_alpha   90.00
_cell.angle_beta   90.00
_cell.angle_gamma   90.00
#
_symmetry.space_group_name_H-M   'P 1'
#
loop_
_entity.id
_entity.type
_entity.pdbx_description
1 polymer ?
#
loop_
_entity_poly.entity_id
_entity_poly.type
_entity_poly.pdbx_seq_one_letter_code
_entity_poly.pdbx_strand_id
1 'polypeptide(L)'
;MRINFRLLTSCILYVQLFTGCASGYDLGGPENANFVSNTSESGLKLYYKYDVLSGKYAKKELRNGIKVIAVKIINTAEKDYVFGENVVLQYDNGDNVHIMDSQAAYKSLKQGSAIYLLYLLLTPVNLYTYTTDSYGIEETTNSIPIGLVLGPSMAGGNIIASGSANKKFKMQLSEFDIMGAPIKKGETIYGLIPIKAGRFDALTLKIAN
;
A
#
# COMPACT_ATOMS: atom_id res chain seq x y z
N MET A 1 27.08 30.87 -16.78
CA MET A 1 26.97 29.57 -16.08
C MET A 1 26.50 28.52 -17.07
N ARG A 2 27.41 27.68 -17.61
CA ARG A 2 27.03 26.59 -18.54
C ARG A 2 26.59 25.38 -17.72
N ILE A 3 25.29 25.15 -17.63
CA ILE A 3 24.75 23.93 -17.03
C ILE A 3 25.11 22.77 -17.97
N ASN A 4 25.96 21.85 -17.52
CA ASN A 4 26.31 20.66 -18.28
C ASN A 4 25.10 19.74 -18.37
N PHE A 5 24.36 19.83 -19.47
CA PHE A 5 23.11 19.10 -19.70
C PHE A 5 23.27 17.58 -19.51
N ARG A 6 24.45 17.01 -19.82
CA ARG A 6 24.77 15.58 -19.62
C ARG A 6 24.85 15.16 -18.14
N LEU A 7 25.42 16.02 -17.28
CA LEU A 7 25.47 15.81 -15.82
C LEU A 7 24.07 15.95 -15.21
N LEU A 8 23.30 16.94 -15.67
CA LEU A 8 21.93 17.17 -15.22
C LEU A 8 21.02 15.99 -15.56
N THR A 9 21.10 15.44 -16.78
CA THR A 9 20.34 14.24 -17.18
C THR A 9 20.74 12.99 -16.40
N SER A 10 22.02 12.84 -16.04
CA SER A 10 22.51 11.70 -15.24
C SER A 10 21.98 11.77 -13.81
N CYS A 11 22.00 12.93 -13.17
CA CYS A 11 21.44 13.12 -11.83
C CYS A 11 19.91 12.86 -11.79
N ILE A 12 19.16 13.26 -12.82
CA ILE A 12 17.70 13.03 -12.89
C ILE A 12 17.39 11.53 -12.99
N LEU A 13 18.14 10.78 -13.81
CA LEU A 13 18.02 9.32 -13.91
C LEU A 13 18.36 8.62 -12.59
N TYR A 14 19.40 9.07 -11.88
CA TYR A 14 19.77 8.53 -10.57
C TYR A 14 18.68 8.80 -9.52
N VAL A 15 18.11 10.02 -9.45
CA VAL A 15 17.05 10.36 -8.48
C VAL A 15 15.80 9.49 -8.66
N GLN A 16 15.45 9.09 -9.89
CA GLN A 16 14.32 8.19 -10.11
C GLN A 16 14.55 6.78 -9.52
N LEU A 17 15.79 6.29 -9.49
CA LEU A 17 16.14 4.99 -8.92
C LEU A 17 16.07 4.98 -7.37
N PHE A 18 16.35 6.11 -6.71
CA PHE A 18 16.35 6.19 -5.24
C PHE A 18 15.00 6.49 -4.58
N THR A 19 13.99 6.92 -5.34
CA THR A 19 12.60 6.98 -4.82
C THR A 19 11.98 5.58 -4.66
N GLY A 20 12.73 4.54 -5.03
CA GLY A 20 12.30 3.17 -5.12
C GLY A 20 12.25 2.40 -3.82
N CYS A 21 12.66 2.90 -2.65
CA CYS A 21 12.72 2.10 -1.41
C CYS A 21 11.38 1.46 -0.98
N ALA A 22 11.45 0.38 -0.21
CA ALA A 22 10.29 -0.28 0.38
C ALA A 22 9.58 0.66 1.35
N SER A 23 8.26 0.70 1.24
CA SER A 23 7.40 1.41 2.19
C SER A 23 7.07 0.49 3.34
N GLY A 24 7.00 1.03 4.56
CA GLY A 24 6.33 0.34 5.66
C GLY A 24 4.85 0.09 5.34
N TYR A 25 4.26 -0.85 6.08
CA TYR A 25 2.82 -1.03 6.18
C TYR A 25 2.44 -0.79 7.64
N ASP A 26 1.59 0.21 7.85
CA ASP A 26 1.05 0.56 9.15
C ASP A 26 -0.41 0.94 8.99
N LEU A 27 -1.26 -0.02 9.33
CA LEU A 27 -2.68 0.18 9.48
C LEU A 27 -3.00 -0.39 10.86
N GLY A 28 -3.32 0.46 11.83
CA GLY A 28 -3.57 0.02 13.21
C GLY A 28 -4.79 -0.89 13.41
N GLY A 29 -5.49 -1.28 12.33
CA GLY A 29 -6.77 -1.98 12.34
C GLY A 29 -7.93 -1.06 11.93
N PRO A 30 -9.01 -1.58 11.30
CA PRO A 30 -10.19 -0.80 10.94
C PRO A 30 -10.90 -0.17 12.15
N GLU A 31 -10.80 -0.77 13.33
CA GLU A 31 -11.34 -0.24 14.59
C GLU A 31 -10.71 1.10 15.01
N ASN A 32 -9.47 1.35 14.58
CA ASN A 32 -8.74 2.59 14.86
C ASN A 32 -8.95 3.65 13.76
N ALA A 33 -9.77 3.37 12.74
CA ALA A 33 -10.08 4.33 11.70
C ALA A 33 -10.98 5.45 12.25
N ASN A 34 -10.59 6.70 11.96
CA ASN A 34 -11.50 7.83 12.14
C ASN A 34 -12.57 7.81 11.03
N PHE A 35 -13.72 7.23 11.33
CA PHE A 35 -14.85 7.13 10.41
C PHE A 35 -15.54 8.49 10.27
N VAL A 36 -15.41 9.10 9.09
CA VAL A 36 -16.01 10.40 8.79
C VAL A 36 -17.38 10.25 8.15
N SER A 37 -17.57 9.20 7.34
CA SER A 37 -18.82 8.97 6.61
C SER A 37 -19.70 7.96 7.33
N ASN A 38 -21.00 8.24 7.37
CA ASN A 38 -21.99 7.33 7.94
C ASN A 38 -23.31 7.35 7.17
N THR A 39 -23.97 6.19 7.09
CA THR A 39 -25.30 5.99 6.53
C THR A 39 -26.09 5.05 7.43
N SER A 40 -27.41 5.22 7.50
CA SER A 40 -28.27 4.43 8.37
C SER A 40 -29.54 4.06 7.62
N GLU A 41 -29.78 2.76 7.44
CA GLU A 41 -30.95 2.25 6.73
C GLU A 41 -31.46 0.97 7.40
N SER A 42 -32.76 0.89 7.63
CA SER A 42 -33.44 -0.33 8.10
C SER A 42 -32.81 -1.00 9.34
N GLY A 43 -32.29 -0.21 10.28
CA GLY A 43 -31.65 -0.70 11.51
C GLY A 43 -30.18 -1.08 11.37
N LEU A 44 -29.56 -0.91 10.19
CA LEU A 44 -28.13 -1.05 9.98
C LEU A 44 -27.46 0.32 9.86
N LYS A 45 -26.35 0.51 10.57
CA LYS A 45 -25.51 1.71 10.44
C LYS A 45 -24.18 1.33 9.82
N LEU A 46 -23.81 1.98 8.74
CA LEU A 46 -22.51 1.86 8.10
C LEU A 46 -21.68 3.09 8.45
N TYR A 47 -20.43 2.84 8.83
CA TYR A 47 -19.37 3.81 8.94
C TYR A 47 -18.25 3.35 8.03
N TYR A 48 -17.70 4.24 7.20
CA TYR A 48 -16.65 3.84 6.28
C TYR A 48 -15.57 4.92 6.12
N LYS A 49 -14.39 4.46 5.72
CA LYS A 49 -13.24 5.31 5.41
C LYS A 49 -12.50 4.78 4.19
N TYR A 50 -12.30 5.68 3.23
CA TYR A 50 -11.43 5.48 2.08
C TYR A 50 -9.97 5.85 2.41
N ASP A 51 -9.05 5.50 1.50
CA ASP A 51 -7.62 5.85 1.57
C ASP A 51 -6.99 5.48 2.91
N VAL A 52 -7.28 4.26 3.36
CA VAL A 52 -6.74 3.73 4.60
C VAL A 52 -5.28 3.27 4.43
N LEU A 53 -4.88 2.95 3.20
CA LEU A 53 -3.51 2.57 2.88
C LEU A 53 -2.63 3.81 2.63
N SER A 54 -1.32 3.65 2.85
CA SER A 54 -0.33 4.72 2.66
C SER A 54 0.86 4.26 1.81
N GLY A 55 1.71 5.23 1.43
CA GLY A 55 2.97 4.97 0.74
C GLY A 55 2.80 4.18 -0.57
N LYS A 56 3.54 3.08 -0.72
CA LYS A 56 3.52 2.27 -1.94
C LYS A 56 2.21 1.50 -2.16
N TYR A 57 1.47 1.20 -1.11
CA TYR A 57 0.19 0.50 -1.23
C TYR A 57 -0.87 1.45 -1.78
N ALA A 58 -0.96 2.69 -1.27
CA ALA A 58 -1.84 3.73 -1.82
C ALA A 58 -1.54 4.04 -3.30
N LYS A 59 -0.25 4.09 -3.69
CA LYS A 59 0.13 4.24 -5.11
C LYS A 59 -0.36 3.08 -5.97
N LYS A 60 -0.42 1.86 -5.42
CA LYS A 60 -0.91 0.67 -6.12
C LYS A 60 -2.42 0.61 -6.21
N GLU A 61 -3.12 1.11 -5.20
CA GLU A 61 -4.57 1.31 -5.27
C GLU A 61 -4.95 2.16 -6.48
N LEU A 62 -4.32 3.34 -6.60
CA LEU A 62 -4.53 4.24 -7.74
C LEU A 62 -4.16 3.58 -9.08
N ARG A 63 -2.99 2.95 -9.16
CA ARG A 63 -2.51 2.34 -10.41
C ARG A 63 -3.38 1.18 -10.88
N ASN A 64 -3.96 0.42 -9.97
CA ASN A 64 -4.72 -0.78 -10.30
C ASN A 64 -6.24 -0.54 -10.29
N GLY A 65 -6.71 0.65 -9.94
CA GLY A 65 -8.15 0.95 -9.82
C GLY A 65 -8.83 0.18 -8.69
N ILE A 66 -8.12 -0.04 -7.58
CA ILE A 66 -8.59 -0.80 -6.41
C ILE A 66 -8.53 0.12 -5.20
N LYS A 67 -9.53 0.07 -4.33
CA LYS A 67 -9.52 0.75 -3.04
C LYS A 67 -9.76 -0.26 -1.94
N VAL A 68 -8.97 -0.23 -0.88
CA VAL A 68 -9.27 -0.91 0.38
C VAL A 68 -9.96 0.11 1.25
N ILE A 69 -11.18 -0.20 1.68
CA ILE A 69 -11.96 0.63 2.59
C ILE A 69 -12.01 -0.03 3.96
N ALA A 70 -11.90 0.77 5.02
CA ALA A 70 -12.25 0.32 6.36
C ALA A 70 -13.74 0.56 6.56
N VAL A 71 -14.43 -0.44 7.09
CA VAL A 71 -15.85 -0.36 7.42
C VAL A 71 -16.09 -0.74 8.88
N LYS A 72 -17.12 -0.13 9.45
CA LYS A 72 -17.72 -0.49 10.72
C LYS A 72 -19.22 -0.57 10.50
N ILE A 73 -19.81 -1.72 10.80
CA ILE A 73 -21.25 -1.96 10.64
C ILE A 73 -21.84 -2.23 12.02
N ILE A 74 -22.92 -1.53 12.35
CA ILE A 74 -23.66 -1.72 13.61
C ILE A 74 -25.07 -2.22 13.25
N ASN A 75 -25.44 -3.39 13.78
CA ASN A 75 -26.80 -3.90 13.67
C ASN A 75 -27.63 -3.50 14.88
N THR A 76 -28.56 -2.59 14.66
CA THR A 76 -29.55 -2.14 15.66
C THR A 76 -30.95 -2.72 15.40
N ALA A 77 -31.09 -3.58 14.39
CA ALA A 77 -32.35 -4.25 14.08
C ALA A 77 -32.62 -5.44 15.01
N GLU A 78 -33.86 -5.91 15.01
CA GLU A 78 -34.33 -7.05 15.80
C GLU A 78 -34.01 -8.42 15.17
N LYS A 79 -33.21 -8.45 14.10
CA LYS A 79 -32.85 -9.68 13.36
C LYS A 79 -31.38 -9.69 12.98
N ASP A 80 -30.86 -10.89 12.73
CA ASP A 80 -29.49 -11.10 12.28
C ASP A 80 -29.37 -10.89 10.76
N TYR A 81 -28.19 -10.47 10.33
CA TYR A 81 -27.83 -10.35 8.92
C TYR A 81 -26.53 -11.12 8.63
N VAL A 82 -26.24 -11.34 7.36
CA VAL A 82 -25.00 -11.93 6.87
C VAL A 82 -24.46 -11.04 5.76
N PHE A 83 -23.28 -10.46 5.99
CA PHE A 83 -22.66 -9.56 5.02
C PHE A 83 -22.23 -10.32 3.77
N GLY A 84 -22.53 -9.79 2.59
CA GLY A 84 -22.30 -10.44 1.30
C GLY A 84 -23.42 -11.41 0.86
N GLU A 85 -24.38 -11.73 1.73
CA GLU A 85 -25.54 -12.56 1.38
C GLU A 85 -26.83 -11.73 1.35
N ASN A 86 -27.37 -11.37 2.52
CA ASN A 86 -28.61 -10.60 2.64
C ASN A 86 -28.37 -9.11 2.94
N VAL A 87 -27.12 -8.72 3.18
CA VAL A 87 -26.69 -7.32 3.27
C VAL A 87 -25.46 -7.14 2.40
N VAL A 88 -25.51 -6.22 1.45
CA VAL A 88 -24.41 -5.93 0.54
C VAL A 88 -24.06 -4.45 0.55
N LEU A 89 -22.81 -4.15 0.21
CA LEU A 89 -22.35 -2.78 0.03
C LEU A 89 -22.81 -2.25 -1.34
N GLN A 90 -23.35 -1.04 -1.37
CA GLN A 90 -23.83 -0.38 -2.58
C GLN A 90 -23.34 1.08 -2.60
N TYR A 91 -23.20 1.65 -3.78
CA TYR A 91 -23.01 3.09 -3.92
C TYR A 91 -24.36 3.80 -3.72
N ASP A 92 -24.32 5.02 -3.19
CA ASP A 92 -25.51 5.82 -2.87
C ASP A 92 -26.34 6.17 -4.12
N ASN A 93 -25.72 6.12 -5.31
CA ASN A 93 -26.38 6.32 -6.59
C ASN A 93 -27.17 5.07 -7.07
N GLY A 94 -27.13 3.96 -6.32
CA GLY A 94 -27.78 2.70 -6.64
C GLY A 94 -26.90 1.69 -7.40
N ASP A 95 -25.68 2.06 -7.79
CA ASP A 95 -24.77 1.13 -8.45
C ASP A 95 -24.20 0.09 -7.47
N ASN A 96 -24.02 -1.14 -7.94
CA ASN A 96 -23.44 -2.20 -7.12
C ASN A 96 -21.94 -1.97 -6.92
N VAL A 97 -21.46 -2.12 -5.69
CA VAL A 97 -20.03 -2.07 -5.40
C VAL A 97 -19.40 -3.40 -5.80
N HIS A 98 -18.38 -3.36 -6.65
CA HIS A 98 -17.63 -4.54 -7.02
C HIS A 98 -16.60 -4.87 -5.95
N ILE A 99 -17.01 -5.66 -4.95
CA ILE A 99 -16.12 -6.20 -3.92
C ILE A 99 -15.18 -7.24 -4.54
N MET A 100 -13.91 -7.16 -4.19
CA MET A 100 -12.88 -8.09 -4.61
C MET A 100 -12.52 -9.05 -3.48
N ASP A 101 -12.20 -10.29 -3.84
CA ASP A 101 -11.58 -11.26 -2.95
C ASP A 101 -10.27 -10.71 -2.35
N SER A 102 -10.09 -10.93 -1.04
CA SER A 102 -8.96 -10.44 -0.25
C SER A 102 -7.61 -10.93 -0.79
N GLN A 103 -7.54 -12.18 -1.28
CA GLN A 103 -6.32 -12.75 -1.84
C GLN A 103 -5.99 -12.15 -3.22
N ALA A 104 -7.00 -11.88 -4.05
CA ALA A 104 -6.84 -11.19 -5.33
C ALA A 104 -6.39 -9.72 -5.15
N ALA A 105 -6.99 -9.02 -4.18
CA ALA A 105 -6.58 -7.68 -3.80
C ALA A 105 -5.13 -7.65 -3.29
N TYR A 106 -4.76 -8.56 -2.39
CA TYR A 106 -3.38 -8.71 -1.90
C TYR A 106 -2.38 -8.90 -3.05
N LYS A 107 -2.65 -9.82 -3.99
CA LYS A 107 -1.76 -10.07 -5.14
C LYS A 107 -1.53 -8.82 -5.99
N SER A 108 -2.57 -8.01 -6.16
CA SER A 108 -2.52 -6.77 -6.95
C SER A 108 -1.78 -5.65 -6.21
N LEU A 109 -2.01 -5.52 -4.91
CA LEU A 109 -1.57 -4.40 -4.08
C LEU A 109 -0.25 -4.64 -3.32
N LYS A 110 0.27 -5.87 -3.22
CA LYS A 110 1.55 -6.15 -2.54
C LYS A 110 2.74 -5.45 -3.20
N GLN A 111 3.73 -5.01 -2.42
CA GLN A 111 4.98 -4.46 -2.95
C GLN A 111 5.78 -5.51 -3.72
N GLY A 112 6.36 -5.14 -4.85
CA GLY A 112 7.27 -6.02 -5.60
C GLY A 112 8.65 -6.03 -4.95
N SER A 113 9.11 -7.20 -4.50
CA SER A 113 10.40 -7.33 -3.82
C SER A 113 11.58 -7.63 -4.76
N ALA A 114 11.32 -8.26 -5.91
CA ALA A 114 12.37 -8.64 -6.87
C ALA A 114 13.10 -7.43 -7.48
N ILE A 115 12.40 -6.30 -7.64
CA ILE A 115 12.99 -5.07 -8.20
C ILE A 115 14.16 -4.55 -7.36
N TYR A 116 14.20 -4.86 -6.05
CA TYR A 116 15.28 -4.45 -5.16
C TYR A 116 16.59 -5.21 -5.41
N LEU A 117 16.55 -6.35 -6.11
CA LEU A 117 17.77 -7.04 -6.54
C LEU A 117 18.58 -6.20 -7.53
N LEU A 118 17.96 -5.21 -8.20
CA LEU A 118 18.71 -4.28 -9.04
C LEU A 118 19.70 -3.43 -8.24
N TYR A 119 19.53 -3.27 -6.93
CA TYR A 119 20.57 -2.65 -6.09
C TYR A 119 21.87 -3.46 -6.05
N LEU A 120 21.86 -4.76 -6.37
CA LEU A 120 23.09 -5.55 -6.52
C LEU A 120 23.95 -5.06 -7.69
N LEU A 121 23.40 -4.29 -8.64
CA LEU A 121 24.20 -3.64 -9.68
C LEU A 121 25.12 -2.54 -9.12
N LEU A 122 24.94 -2.12 -7.87
CA LEU A 122 25.85 -1.23 -7.15
C LEU A 122 27.05 -1.98 -6.52
N THR A 123 27.08 -3.31 -6.58
CA THR A 123 28.16 -4.13 -6.02
C THR A 123 29.56 -3.81 -6.56
N PRO A 124 29.78 -3.57 -7.87
CA PRO A 124 31.10 -3.26 -8.40
C PRO A 124 31.54 -1.79 -8.22
N VAL A 125 30.80 -0.98 -7.45
CA VAL A 125 31.13 0.44 -7.23
C VAL A 125 32.34 0.59 -6.31
N ASN A 126 33.32 1.37 -6.75
CA ASN A 126 34.48 1.77 -5.96
C ASN A 126 34.45 3.28 -5.67
N LEU A 127 34.94 3.67 -4.50
CA LEU A 127 35.21 5.06 -4.14
C LEU A 127 36.68 5.35 -4.40
N TYR A 128 36.94 6.28 -5.31
CA TYR A 128 38.29 6.75 -5.61
C TYR A 128 38.55 8.06 -4.88
N THR A 129 39.74 8.19 -4.31
CA THR A 129 40.23 9.44 -3.72
C THR A 129 41.46 9.90 -4.50
N TYR A 130 41.57 11.20 -4.73
CA TYR A 130 42.63 11.81 -5.53
C TYR A 130 43.40 12.81 -4.68
N THR A 131 44.71 12.85 -4.88
CA THR A 131 45.59 13.87 -4.33
C THR A 131 46.26 14.59 -5.50
N THR A 132 46.28 15.91 -5.47
CA THR A 132 46.97 16.71 -6.47
C THR A 132 48.43 16.90 -6.04
N ASP A 133 49.36 16.55 -6.92
CA ASP A 133 50.79 16.74 -6.67
C ASP A 133 51.22 18.22 -6.78
N SER A 134 52.49 18.53 -6.50
CA SER A 134 53.02 19.89 -6.60
C SER A 134 53.10 20.45 -8.03
N TYR A 135 52.83 19.63 -9.05
CA TYR A 135 52.79 20.01 -10.46
C TYR A 135 51.35 20.13 -11.00
N GLY A 136 50.33 19.93 -10.15
CA GLY A 136 48.91 20.04 -10.53
C GLY A 136 48.33 18.78 -11.17
N ILE A 137 49.03 17.64 -11.12
CA ILE A 137 48.56 16.36 -11.66
C ILE A 137 47.75 15.63 -10.58
N GLU A 138 46.54 15.18 -10.93
CA GLU A 138 45.70 14.36 -10.06
C GLU A 138 46.16 12.91 -10.10
N GLU A 139 46.65 12.39 -8.98
CA GLU A 139 46.97 10.97 -8.83
C GLU A 139 45.91 10.27 -7.97
N THR A 140 45.48 9.08 -8.40
CA THR A 140 44.54 8.25 -7.63
C THR A 140 45.27 7.64 -6.45
N THR A 141 44.90 8.00 -5.23
CA THR A 141 45.59 7.60 -4.01
C THR A 141 45.04 6.30 -3.44
N ASN A 142 43.71 6.12 -3.43
CA ASN A 142 43.06 4.91 -2.90
C ASN A 142 41.80 4.54 -3.69
N SER A 143 41.51 3.24 -3.75
CA SER A 143 40.25 2.67 -4.25
C SER A 143 39.60 1.83 -3.15
N ILE A 144 38.48 2.29 -2.60
CA ILE A 144 37.73 1.59 -1.56
C ILE A 144 36.49 0.94 -2.20
N PRO A 145 36.35 -0.41 -2.19
CA PRO A 145 35.24 -1.11 -2.83
C PRO A 145 33.95 -1.03 -2.01
N ILE A 146 33.38 0.17 -1.88
CA ILE A 146 32.16 0.45 -1.09
C ILE A 146 30.94 -0.31 -1.62
N GLY A 147 30.92 -0.67 -2.90
CA GLY A 147 29.83 -1.37 -3.57
C GLY A 147 29.52 -2.73 -2.97
N LEU A 148 30.53 -3.46 -2.48
CA LEU A 148 30.38 -4.78 -1.86
C LEU A 148 29.47 -4.76 -0.64
N VAL A 149 29.40 -3.62 0.05
CA VAL A 149 28.47 -3.42 1.17
C VAL A 149 27.21 -2.72 0.68
N LEU A 150 27.34 -1.66 -0.12
CA LEU A 150 26.23 -0.82 -0.56
C LEU A 150 25.15 -1.62 -1.31
N GLY A 151 25.51 -2.37 -2.35
CA GLY A 151 24.55 -3.09 -3.18
C GLY A 151 23.77 -4.15 -2.41
N PRO A 152 24.45 -5.12 -1.76
CA PRO A 152 23.81 -6.17 -0.97
C PRO A 152 22.99 -5.65 0.20
N SER A 153 23.49 -4.65 0.95
CA SER A 153 22.75 -4.10 2.10
C SER A 153 21.46 -3.41 1.67
N MET A 154 21.49 -2.62 0.59
CA MET A 154 20.31 -1.98 0.03
C MET A 154 19.31 -3.00 -0.52
N ALA A 155 19.78 -4.00 -1.27
CA ALA A 155 18.94 -5.07 -1.81
C ALA A 155 18.26 -5.85 -0.68
N GLY A 156 19.05 -6.38 0.27
CA GLY A 156 18.59 -7.17 1.40
C GLY A 156 17.62 -6.39 2.28
N GLY A 157 17.97 -5.16 2.66
CA GLY A 157 17.13 -4.31 3.52
C GLY A 157 15.75 -4.06 2.92
N ASN A 158 15.68 -3.72 1.63
CA ASN A 158 14.40 -3.46 0.96
C ASN A 158 13.58 -4.74 0.74
N ILE A 159 14.22 -5.88 0.43
CA ILE A 159 13.54 -7.17 0.32
C ILE A 159 12.90 -7.55 1.66
N ILE A 160 13.65 -7.47 2.77
CA ILE A 160 13.14 -7.79 4.11
C ILE A 160 12.00 -6.85 4.50
N ALA A 161 12.19 -5.53 4.33
CA ALA A 161 11.17 -4.54 4.68
C ALA A 161 9.87 -4.75 3.89
N SER A 162 9.97 -4.92 2.56
CA SER A 162 8.79 -5.17 1.72
C SER A 162 8.13 -6.51 2.00
N GLY A 163 8.91 -7.56 2.29
CA GLY A 163 8.39 -8.88 2.66
C GLY A 163 7.60 -8.83 3.97
N SER A 164 8.15 -8.18 4.99
CA SER A 164 7.48 -7.97 6.28
C SER A 164 6.20 -7.16 6.12
N ALA A 165 6.25 -6.03 5.41
CA ALA A 165 5.10 -5.18 5.14
C ALA A 165 4.00 -5.94 4.38
N ASN A 166 4.36 -6.72 3.35
CA ASN A 166 3.42 -7.54 2.58
C ASN A 166 2.77 -8.61 3.44
N LYS A 167 3.53 -9.26 4.34
CA LYS A 167 2.98 -10.27 5.26
C LYS A 167 1.92 -9.65 6.18
N LYS A 168 2.22 -8.49 6.79
CA LYS A 168 1.28 -7.75 7.64
C LYS A 168 0.01 -7.36 6.89
N PHE A 169 0.16 -6.80 5.69
CA PHE A 169 -0.97 -6.44 4.84
C PHE A 169 -1.86 -7.63 4.50
N LYS A 170 -1.25 -8.76 4.10
CA LYS A 170 -1.98 -10.00 3.81
C LYS A 170 -2.77 -10.49 5.03
N MET A 171 -2.12 -10.49 6.19
CA MET A 171 -2.72 -10.92 7.44
C MET A 171 -3.96 -10.08 7.77
N GLN A 172 -3.86 -8.76 7.73
CA GLN A 172 -4.99 -7.88 8.03
C GLN A 172 -6.13 -7.97 7.02
N LEU A 173 -5.84 -8.08 5.72
CA LEU A 173 -6.90 -8.32 4.74
C LEU A 173 -7.66 -9.62 5.02
N SER A 174 -6.98 -10.66 5.51
CA SER A 174 -7.62 -11.94 5.84
C SER A 174 -8.32 -11.94 7.19
N GLU A 175 -7.77 -11.23 8.17
CA GLU A 175 -8.28 -11.16 9.55
C GLU A 175 -9.55 -10.30 9.62
N PHE A 176 -9.61 -9.23 8.84
CA PHE A 176 -10.74 -8.30 8.75
C PHE A 176 -11.59 -8.53 7.49
N ASP A 177 -11.50 -9.71 6.87
CA ASP A 177 -12.45 -10.09 5.83
C ASP A 177 -13.79 -10.42 6.47
N ILE A 178 -14.81 -9.64 6.14
CA ILE A 178 -16.16 -9.81 6.69
C ILE A 178 -17.15 -10.41 5.68
N MET A 179 -16.67 -10.85 4.50
CA MET A 179 -17.54 -11.54 3.54
C MET A 179 -18.06 -12.86 4.13
N GLY A 180 -19.38 -13.01 4.17
CA GLY A 180 -20.07 -14.14 4.81
C GLY A 180 -20.14 -14.05 6.34
N ALA A 181 -19.66 -12.96 6.94
CA ALA A 181 -19.70 -12.81 8.39
C ALA A 181 -21.13 -12.50 8.87
N PRO A 182 -21.63 -13.19 9.92
CA PRO A 182 -22.88 -12.84 10.55
C PRO A 182 -22.73 -11.50 11.29
N ILE A 183 -23.79 -10.68 11.23
CA ILE A 183 -23.95 -9.45 11.98
C ILE A 183 -25.15 -9.64 12.90
N LYS A 184 -24.90 -10.13 14.12
CA LYS A 184 -25.98 -10.44 15.06
C LYS A 184 -26.70 -9.19 15.51
N LYS A 185 -27.93 -9.33 15.96
CA LYS A 185 -28.68 -8.25 16.62
C LYS A 185 -27.83 -7.60 17.73
N GLY A 186 -27.68 -6.28 17.67
CA GLY A 186 -26.92 -5.48 18.63
C GLY A 186 -25.40 -5.50 18.41
N GLU A 187 -24.89 -6.24 17.44
CA GLU A 187 -23.46 -6.41 17.21
C GLU A 187 -22.85 -5.25 16.41
N THR A 188 -21.57 -5.01 16.65
CA THR A 188 -20.72 -4.15 15.81
C THR A 188 -19.60 -4.98 15.21
N ILE A 189 -19.47 -4.97 13.90
CA ILE A 189 -18.37 -5.63 13.18
C ILE A 189 -17.49 -4.59 12.49
N TYR A 190 -16.22 -4.93 12.30
CA TYR A 190 -15.24 -4.13 11.58
C TYR A 190 -14.64 -4.95 10.45
N GLY A 191 -14.37 -4.30 9.32
CA GLY A 191 -13.85 -4.99 8.14
C GLY A 191 -12.92 -4.14 7.29
N LEU A 192 -12.11 -4.81 6.49
CA LEU A 192 -11.34 -4.24 5.40
C LEU A 192 -11.87 -4.84 4.09
N ILE A 193 -12.52 -4.02 3.28
CA ILE A 193 -13.15 -4.47 2.04
C ILE A 193 -12.35 -3.91 0.86
N PRO A 194 -11.73 -4.75 0.04
CA PRO A 194 -11.17 -4.30 -1.22
C PRO A 194 -12.28 -4.18 -2.27
N ILE A 195 -12.34 -3.06 -2.98
CA ILE A 195 -13.34 -2.78 -4.00
C ILE A 195 -12.65 -2.29 -5.28
N LYS A 196 -13.23 -2.59 -6.45
CA LYS A 196 -12.86 -1.88 -7.67
C LYS A 196 -13.57 -0.53 -7.69
N ALA A 197 -12.78 0.53 -7.63
CA ALA A 197 -13.29 1.89 -7.61
C ALA A 197 -12.33 2.82 -8.35
N GLY A 198 -12.86 3.54 -9.33
CA GLY A 198 -12.14 4.65 -9.99
C GLY A 198 -12.37 6.00 -9.31
N ARG A 199 -13.31 6.08 -8.36
CA ARG A 199 -13.77 7.31 -7.70
C ARG A 199 -14.16 7.03 -6.24
N PHE A 200 -14.34 8.12 -5.47
CA PHE A 200 -14.74 8.10 -4.06
C PHE A 200 -16.23 8.40 -3.93
N ASP A 201 -17.05 7.53 -4.50
CA ASP A 201 -18.48 7.68 -4.41
C ASP A 201 -18.95 7.21 -3.03
N ALA A 202 -20.03 7.81 -2.53
CA ALA A 202 -20.52 7.50 -1.20
C ALA A 202 -21.12 6.07 -1.16
N LEU A 203 -21.04 5.44 0.03
CA LEU A 203 -21.44 4.06 0.26
C LEU A 203 -22.61 3.93 1.24
N THR A 204 -23.48 2.97 0.94
CA THR A 204 -24.61 2.54 1.79
C THR A 204 -24.68 1.02 1.88
N LEU A 205 -25.48 0.52 2.82
CA LEU A 205 -25.83 -0.89 2.94
C LEU A 205 -27.20 -1.12 2.32
N LYS A 206 -27.26 -2.08 1.40
CA LYS A 206 -28.51 -2.56 0.82
C LYS A 206 -28.86 -3.92 1.41
N ILE A 207 -30.10 -4.05 1.87
CA ILE A 207 -30.65 -5.36 2.22
C ILE A 207 -31.07 -6.04 0.92
N ALA A 208 -30.43 -7.16 0.60
CA ALA A 208 -30.83 -8.04 -0.50
C ALA A 208 -31.95 -8.95 0.00
N ASN A 209 -33.05 -9.00 -0.76
CA ASN A 209 -34.15 -9.94 -0.52
C ASN A 209 -33.80 -11.35 -1.00
#